data_AF-A0A4V6JHC3-F1
#
_entry.id   AF-A0A4V6JHC3-F1
#
_cell.length_a   1.000
_cell.length_b   1.000
_cell.length_c   1.000
_cell.angle_alpha   90.00
_cell.angle_beta   90.00
_cell.angle_gamma   90.00
#
_symmetry.space_group_name_H-M   'P 1'
#
loop_
_entity.id
_entity.type
_entity.pdbx_description
1 polymer ?
#
loop_
_entity_poly.entity_id
_entity_poly.type
_entity_poly.pdbx_seq_one_letter_code
_entity_poly.pdbx_strand_id
1 'polypeptide(L)'
;MRPESTLLSDMESIDVVVNAIRSGSERAERISQTLLKPAAEEFHDAQDDVMLTFSERKVLRLLGKGWGINQIATLLKKSNKTVSAQKNSAMRRLSLTSNAEMYAWINSTKGMKELNLFSAYGEQDEWKRVPRKDISLSSKSA
;
A
#
# COMPACT_ATOMS: atom_id res chain seq x y z
N MET A 1 23.31 -24.27 20.52
CA MET A 1 23.42 -23.31 19.41
C MET A 1 22.67 -22.05 19.81
N ARG A 2 23.26 -20.86 19.66
CA ARG A 2 22.54 -19.60 19.87
C ARG A 2 21.83 -19.21 18.57
N PRO A 3 20.59 -18.69 18.61
CA PRO A 3 19.92 -18.21 17.42
C PRO A 3 20.55 -16.89 16.97
N GLU A 4 21.05 -16.85 15.74
CA GLU A 4 21.59 -15.65 15.11
C GLU A 4 20.49 -14.90 14.35
N SER A 5 20.47 -13.57 14.42
CA SER A 5 19.47 -12.74 13.73
C SER A 5 20.12 -11.55 13.02
N THR A 6 19.51 -11.08 11.93
CA THR A 6 19.94 -9.91 11.17
C THR A 6 18.71 -9.06 10.86
N LEU A 7 18.76 -7.77 11.17
CA LEU A 7 17.65 -6.84 10.97
C LEU A 7 17.91 -5.97 9.74
N LEU A 8 17.02 -6.06 8.75
CA LEU A 8 17.06 -5.31 7.50
C LEU A 8 15.85 -4.38 7.39
N SER A 9 16.04 -3.22 6.76
CA SER A 9 14.92 -2.33 6.41
C SER A 9 14.19 -2.85 5.17
N ASP A 10 12.89 -2.60 5.10
CA ASP A 10 12.06 -2.81 3.91
C ASP A 10 12.46 -1.94 2.71
N MET A 11 13.28 -0.90 2.94
CA MET A 11 13.82 -0.01 1.91
C MET A 11 15.17 -0.50 1.35
N GLU A 12 15.68 -1.65 1.78
CA GLU A 12 16.94 -2.17 1.26
C GLU A 12 16.80 -2.74 -0.17
N SER A 13 17.84 -2.58 -0.98
CA SER A 13 17.91 -3.25 -2.28
C SER A 13 17.97 -4.77 -2.11
N ILE A 14 17.43 -5.49 -3.09
CA ILE A 14 17.44 -6.96 -3.16
C ILE A 14 18.86 -7.50 -3.02
N ASP A 15 19.87 -6.83 -3.58
CA ASP A 15 21.27 -7.23 -3.47
C ASP A 15 21.76 -7.29 -2.01
N VAL A 16 21.28 -6.37 -1.17
CA VAL A 16 21.63 -6.30 0.25
C VAL A 16 21.01 -7.47 1.00
N VAL A 17 19.74 -7.79 0.69
CA VAL A 17 19.03 -8.94 1.27
C VAL A 17 19.71 -10.25 0.88
N VAL A 18 20.04 -10.43 -0.40
CA VAL A 18 20.75 -11.61 -0.91
C VAL A 18 22.11 -11.76 -0.24
N ASN A 19 22.85 -10.66 -0.09
CA ASN A 19 24.14 -10.67 0.60
C ASN A 19 24.00 -11.01 2.09
N ALA A 20 23.00 -10.48 2.79
CA ALA A 20 22.74 -10.79 4.20
C ALA A 20 22.46 -12.29 4.42
N ILE A 21 21.66 -12.90 3.53
CA ILE A 21 21.39 -14.34 3.57
C ILE A 21 22.66 -15.14 3.28
N ARG A 22 23.43 -14.76 2.24
CA ARG A 22 24.65 -15.47 1.85
C ARG A 22 25.77 -15.37 2.89
N SER A 23 25.88 -14.26 3.61
CA SER A 23 26.87 -14.10 4.68
C SER A 23 26.60 -14.96 5.90
N GLY A 24 25.39 -15.52 6.05
CA GLY A 24 25.05 -16.44 7.12
C GLY A 24 25.48 -15.93 8.51
N SER A 25 26.10 -16.82 9.30
CA SER A 25 26.56 -16.50 10.66
C SER A 25 27.79 -15.58 10.72
N GLU A 26 28.48 -15.32 9.61
CA GLU A 26 29.68 -14.46 9.60
C GLU A 26 29.35 -12.99 9.87
N ARG A 27 28.09 -12.60 9.67
CA ARG A 27 27.56 -11.24 9.93
C ARG A 27 26.32 -11.25 10.83
N ALA A 28 26.19 -12.29 11.65
CA ALA A 28 25.13 -12.38 12.64
C ALA A 28 25.13 -11.15 13.57
N GLU A 29 23.94 -10.77 14.06
CA GLU A 29 23.69 -9.62 14.94
C GLU A 29 23.80 -8.23 14.28
N ARG A 30 23.88 -8.15 12.95
CA ARG A 30 23.92 -6.86 12.25
C ARG A 30 22.53 -6.21 12.15
N ILE A 31 22.48 -4.92 12.48
CA ILE A 31 21.36 -4.01 12.17
C ILE A 31 21.74 -3.20 10.94
N SER A 32 20.84 -3.10 9.97
CA SER A 32 21.02 -2.24 8.79
C SER A 32 21.33 -0.79 9.19
N GLN A 33 22.28 -0.16 8.50
CA GLN A 33 22.57 1.27 8.71
C GLN A 33 21.37 2.15 8.35
N THR A 34 20.48 1.69 7.47
CA THR A 34 19.24 2.39 7.14
C THR A 34 18.29 2.43 8.34
N LEU A 35 18.27 1.37 9.16
CA LEU A 35 17.51 1.33 10.42
C LEU A 35 18.16 2.16 11.53
N LEU A 36 19.48 2.37 11.47
CA LEU A 36 20.23 3.15 12.45
C LEU A 36 20.24 4.66 12.14
N LYS A 37 19.86 5.06 10.93
CA LYS A 37 19.66 6.47 10.60
C LYS A 37 18.39 6.94 11.30
N PRO A 38 18.44 8.02 12.12
CA PRO A 38 17.21 8.67 12.51
C PRO A 38 16.50 9.03 11.21
N ALA A 39 15.27 8.55 11.03
CA ALA A 39 14.45 8.92 9.90
C ALA A 39 14.50 10.45 9.86
N ALA A 40 15.09 11.03 8.80
CA ALA A 40 14.98 12.45 8.59
C ALA A 40 13.47 12.70 8.65
N GLU A 41 13.04 13.48 9.63
CA GLU A 41 11.65 13.81 9.80
C GLU A 41 11.22 14.51 8.52
N GLU A 42 10.70 13.74 7.56
CA GLU A 42 9.78 14.27 6.61
C GLU A 42 8.65 14.79 7.49
N PHE A 43 8.57 16.12 7.59
CA PHE A 43 7.46 16.85 8.19
C PHE A 43 6.16 16.40 7.52
N HIS A 44 5.63 15.25 7.95
CA HIS A 44 4.29 14.83 7.64
C HIS A 44 3.47 15.53 8.69
N ASP A 45 2.77 16.56 8.21
CA ASP A 45 1.80 17.37 8.92
C ASP A 45 1.21 16.57 10.09
N ALA A 46 1.42 17.06 11.31
CA ALA A 46 1.03 16.41 12.57
C ALA A 46 -0.50 16.40 12.76
N GLN A 47 -1.25 16.01 11.73
CA GLN A 47 -2.52 15.35 11.93
C GLN A 47 -2.21 13.93 12.33
N ASP A 48 -2.40 13.61 13.62
CA ASP A 48 -2.45 12.26 14.18
C ASP A 48 -2.63 11.22 13.07
N ASP A 49 -1.58 10.45 12.79
CA ASP A 49 -1.64 9.45 11.73
C ASP A 49 -2.57 8.34 12.22
N VAL A 50 -3.86 8.53 11.98
CA VAL A 50 -4.92 7.63 12.45
C VAL A 50 -4.66 6.27 11.81
N MET A 51 -4.04 5.40 12.59
CA MET A 51 -3.70 4.07 12.12
C MET A 51 -4.96 3.20 12.16
N LEU A 52 -5.42 2.80 10.98
CA LEU A 52 -6.45 1.77 10.86
C LEU A 52 -5.91 0.43 11.36
N THR A 53 -6.75 -0.34 12.05
CA THR A 53 -6.44 -1.74 12.34
C THR A 53 -6.38 -2.54 11.04
N PHE A 54 -5.71 -3.70 11.10
CA PHE A 54 -5.62 -4.61 9.94
C PHE A 54 -7.00 -5.00 9.40
N SER A 55 -7.97 -5.28 10.27
CA SER A 55 -9.33 -5.63 9.88
C SER A 55 -10.07 -4.48 9.19
N GLU A 56 -9.97 -3.26 9.72
CA GLU A 56 -10.59 -2.07 9.14
C GLU A 56 -10.01 -1.76 7.76
N ARG A 57 -8.68 -1.76 7.66
CA ARG A 57 -7.95 -1.56 6.41
C ARG A 57 -8.36 -2.60 5.37
N LYS A 58 -8.52 -3.86 5.75
CA LYS A 58 -8.94 -4.93 4.82
C LYS A 58 -10.35 -4.69 4.27
N VAL A 59 -11.29 -4.27 5.12
CA VAL A 59 -12.66 -3.95 4.71
C VAL A 59 -12.68 -2.74 3.77
N LEU A 60 -12.03 -1.63 4.14
CA LEU A 60 -11.97 -0.43 3.29
C LEU A 60 -11.25 -0.67 1.97
N ARG A 61 -10.17 -1.46 1.96
CA ARG A 61 -9.46 -1.87 0.74
C ARG A 61 -10.36 -2.65 -0.21
N LEU A 62 -11.17 -3.59 0.29
CA LEU A 62 -12.10 -4.35 -0.55
C LEU A 62 -13.24 -3.48 -1.06
N LEU A 63 -13.77 -2.58 -0.24
CA LEU A 63 -14.75 -1.57 -0.66
C LEU A 63 -14.18 -0.68 -1.78
N GLY A 64 -12.94 -0.21 -1.66
CA GLY A 64 -12.26 0.58 -2.70
C GLY A 64 -12.00 -0.17 -4.00
N LYS A 65 -11.97 -1.51 -3.94
CA LYS A 65 -11.93 -2.39 -5.12
C LYS A 65 -13.33 -2.66 -5.71
N GLY A 66 -14.39 -2.07 -5.17
CA GLY A 66 -15.77 -2.22 -5.65
C GLY A 66 -16.54 -3.43 -5.08
N TRP A 67 -16.02 -4.11 -4.06
CA TRP A 67 -16.73 -5.24 -3.44
C TRP A 67 -17.88 -4.77 -2.55
N GLY A 68 -19.02 -5.45 -2.59
CA GLY A 68 -20.14 -5.21 -1.69
C GLY A 68 -19.98 -5.88 -0.32
N ILE A 69 -20.66 -5.37 0.71
CA ILE A 69 -20.56 -5.86 2.11
C ILE A 69 -20.82 -7.37 2.22
N ASN A 70 -21.82 -7.89 1.52
CA ASN A 70 -22.13 -9.33 1.51
C ASN A 70 -21.00 -10.17 0.91
N GLN A 71 -20.40 -9.70 -0.19
CA GLN A 71 -19.30 -10.40 -0.84
C GLN A 71 -18.04 -10.37 0.05
N ILE A 72 -17.78 -9.24 0.71
CA ILE A 72 -16.70 -9.10 1.68
C ILE A 72 -16.90 -10.05 2.87
N ALA A 73 -18.13 -10.15 3.39
CA ALA A 73 -18.47 -11.05 4.48
C ALA A 73 -18.15 -12.51 4.12
N THR A 74 -18.58 -12.95 2.94
CA THR A 74 -18.25 -14.29 2.42
C THR A 74 -16.75 -14.49 2.24
N LEU A 75 -16.06 -13.54 1.59
CA LEU A 75 -14.62 -13.62 1.32
C LEU A 75 -13.78 -13.67 2.60
N LEU A 76 -14.16 -12.90 3.62
CA LEU A 76 -13.47 -12.84 4.90
C LEU A 76 -13.93 -13.91 5.90
N LYS A 77 -14.92 -14.74 5.54
CA LYS A 77 -15.56 -15.71 6.43
C LYS A 77 -16.07 -15.06 7.73
N LYS A 78 -16.77 -13.93 7.60
CA LYS A 78 -17.32 -13.12 8.71
C LYS A 78 -18.80 -12.85 8.49
N SER A 79 -19.51 -12.47 9.56
CA SER A 79 -20.89 -12.01 9.43
C SER A 79 -20.96 -10.61 8.80
N ASN A 80 -22.08 -10.29 8.12
CA ASN A 80 -22.35 -8.95 7.62
C ASN A 80 -22.34 -7.87 8.71
N LYS A 81 -22.78 -8.23 9.93
CA LYS A 81 -22.74 -7.34 11.10
C LYS A 81 -21.31 -7.00 11.48
N THR A 82 -20.40 -7.98 11.46
CA THR A 82 -18.98 -7.78 11.74
C THR A 82 -18.31 -6.87 10.71
N VAL A 83 -18.56 -7.11 9.41
CA VAL A 83 -18.00 -6.26 8.34
C VAL A 83 -18.53 -4.83 8.45
N SER A 84 -19.83 -4.66 8.72
CA SER A 84 -20.44 -3.34 8.94
C SER A 84 -19.85 -2.62 10.15
N ALA A 85 -19.64 -3.34 11.26
CA ALA A 85 -19.01 -2.80 12.45
C ALA A 85 -17.56 -2.35 12.19
N GLN A 86 -16.79 -3.15 11.44
CA GLN A 86 -15.42 -2.79 11.05
C GLN A 86 -15.40 -1.57 10.13
N LYS A 87 -16.31 -1.47 9.15
CA LYS A 87 -16.48 -0.26 8.32
C LYS A 87 -16.76 0.98 9.19
N ASN A 88 -17.72 0.86 10.12
CA ASN A 88 -18.11 1.99 10.97
C ASN A 88 -17.01 2.38 11.97
N SER A 89 -16.26 1.41 12.49
CA SER A 89 -15.08 1.65 13.32
C SER A 89 -13.99 2.38 12.56
N ALA A 90 -13.74 1.98 11.31
CA ALA A 90 -12.81 2.66 10.42
C ALA A 90 -13.24 4.11 10.14
N MET A 91 -14.51 4.33 9.81
CA MET A 91 -15.05 5.69 9.59
C MET A 91 -14.91 6.55 10.84
N ARG A 92 -15.20 6.03 12.04
CA ARG A 92 -15.00 6.75 13.31
C ARG A 92 -13.55 7.11 13.55
N ARG A 93 -12.62 6.17 13.32
CA ARG A 93 -11.18 6.43 13.45
C ARG A 93 -10.75 7.56 12.53
N LEU A 94 -11.18 7.52 11.27
CA LEU A 94 -10.85 8.53 10.26
C LEU A 94 -11.67 9.82 10.38
N SER A 95 -12.52 9.94 11.40
CA SER A 95 -13.43 11.09 11.60
C SER A 95 -14.36 11.36 10.41
N LEU A 96 -14.78 10.30 9.71
CA LEU A 96 -15.69 10.38 8.57
C LEU A 96 -17.13 10.16 9.04
N THR A 97 -18.04 11.01 8.56
CA THR A 97 -19.44 11.04 9.00
C THR A 97 -20.39 10.35 8.02
N SER A 98 -19.99 10.20 6.75
CA SER A 98 -20.84 9.64 5.70
C SER A 98 -20.12 8.61 4.83
N ASN A 99 -20.90 7.74 4.17
CA ASN A 99 -20.35 6.82 3.17
C ASN A 99 -19.73 7.58 1.99
N ALA A 100 -20.25 8.75 1.63
CA ALA A 100 -19.69 9.58 0.56
C ALA A 100 -18.28 10.06 0.93
N GLU A 101 -18.09 10.57 2.15
CA GLU A 101 -16.78 10.93 2.69
C GLU A 101 -15.83 9.73 2.76
N MET A 102 -16.35 8.55 3.14
CA MET A 102 -15.57 7.31 3.12
C MET A 102 -15.01 7.01 1.72
N TYR A 103 -15.83 7.06 0.67
CA TYR A 103 -15.36 6.81 -0.69
C TYR A 103 -14.45 7.93 -1.20
N ALA A 104 -14.73 9.19 -0.84
CA ALA A 104 -13.83 10.30 -1.15
C ALA A 104 -12.44 10.11 -0.52
N TRP A 105 -12.39 9.66 0.74
CA TRP A 105 -11.14 9.34 1.42
C TRP A 105 -10.42 8.16 0.77
N ILE A 106 -11.12 7.06 0.46
CA ILE A 106 -10.54 5.88 -0.23
C ILE A 106 -9.85 6.27 -1.54
N ASN A 107 -10.45 7.19 -2.30
CA ASN A 107 -9.96 7.65 -3.60
C ASN A 107 -8.93 8.80 -3.50
N SER A 108 -8.69 9.34 -2.31
CA SER A 108 -7.65 10.34 -2.09
C SER A 108 -6.25 9.72 -2.17
N THR A 109 -5.22 10.55 -2.38
CA THR A 109 -3.82 10.10 -2.34
C THR A 109 -3.46 9.44 -1.00
N LYS A 110 -3.93 10.00 0.12
CA LYS A 110 -3.75 9.43 1.47
C LYS A 110 -4.42 8.06 1.59
N GLY A 111 -5.69 7.94 1.22
CA GLY A 111 -6.43 6.67 1.28
C GLY A 111 -5.85 5.60 0.36
N MET A 112 -5.44 5.96 -0.85
CA MET A 112 -4.77 5.04 -1.78
C MET A 112 -3.44 4.51 -1.22
N LYS A 113 -2.67 5.35 -0.53
CA LYS A 113 -1.44 4.96 0.18
C LYS A 113 -1.74 4.03 1.34
N GLU A 114 -2.61 4.44 2.26
CA GLU A 114 -3.00 3.67 3.45
C GLU A 114 -3.58 2.30 3.09
N LEU A 115 -4.42 2.26 2.06
CA LEU A 115 -5.06 1.03 1.62
C LEU A 115 -4.18 0.24 0.64
N ASN A 116 -2.98 0.71 0.30
CA ASN A 116 -2.09 0.07 -0.67
C ASN A 116 -2.80 -0.26 -2.00
N LEU A 117 -3.55 0.71 -2.53
CA LEU A 117 -4.34 0.56 -3.77
C LEU A 117 -3.54 0.88 -5.04
N PHE A 118 -2.33 1.44 -4.93
CA PHE A 118 -1.49 1.87 -6.06
C PHE A 118 -1.16 0.77 -7.08
N SER A 119 -1.15 -0.51 -6.69
CA SER A 119 -0.92 -1.60 -7.65
C SER A 119 -2.16 -1.97 -8.49
N ALA A 120 -3.37 -1.53 -8.12
CA ALA A 120 -4.61 -1.97 -8.77
C ALA A 120 -5.09 -1.04 -9.91
N TYR A 121 -4.58 0.20 -9.99
CA TYR A 121 -5.03 1.21 -10.96
C TYR A 121 -4.00 1.60 -12.03
N GLY A 122 -2.80 0.99 -12.05
CA GLY A 122 -1.71 1.44 -12.91
C GLY A 122 -1.21 2.83 -12.49
N GLU A 123 -0.03 3.24 -12.97
CA GLU A 123 0.39 4.64 -12.81
C GLU A 123 -0.71 5.55 -13.38
N GLN A 124 -1.21 6.50 -12.59
CA GLN A 124 -2.31 7.40 -12.98
C GLN A 124 -2.01 8.26 -14.23
N ASP A 125 -0.80 8.16 -14.79
CA ASP A 125 -0.35 8.89 -15.97
C ASP A 125 -0.16 8.02 -17.23
N GLU A 126 -0.50 6.73 -17.24
CA GLU A 126 -0.41 5.90 -18.47
C GLU A 126 -1.29 6.45 -19.61
N TRP A 127 -2.50 6.93 -19.29
CA TRP A 127 -3.43 7.50 -20.28
C TRP A 127 -3.01 8.87 -20.84
N LYS A 128 -2.04 9.56 -20.20
CA LYS A 128 -1.49 10.82 -20.75
C LYS A 128 -0.36 10.60 -21.74
N ARG A 129 0.21 9.39 -21.82
CA ARG A 129 1.22 9.06 -22.83
C ARG A 129 0.52 8.63 -24.11
N VAL A 130 -0.03 9.60 -24.84
CA VAL A 130 -0.50 9.35 -26.21
C VAL A 130 0.73 8.93 -27.03
N PRO A 131 0.81 7.71 -27.57
CA PRO A 131 1.89 7.36 -28.46
C PRO A 131 1.71 8.20 -29.73
N ARG A 132 2.61 9.14 -29.98
CA ARG A 132 2.73 9.75 -31.31
C ARG A 132 3.09 8.61 -32.26
N LYS A 133 2.09 8.05 -32.95
CA LYS A 133 2.32 7.25 -34.14
C LYS A 133 2.79 8.21 -35.22
N ASP A 134 4.10 8.32 -35.39
CA ASP A 134 4.69 8.87 -36.60
C ASP A 134 4.33 7.93 -37.75
N ILE A 135 3.21 8.23 -38.41
CA ILE A 135 2.84 7.65 -39.70
C ILE A 135 3.77 8.22 -40.76
N SER A 136 4.94 7.59 -40.93
CA SER A 136 5.78 7.82 -42.10
C SER A 136 5.12 7.16 -43.31
N LEU A 137 4.53 7.99 -44.18
CA LEU A 137 4.07 7.62 -45.51
C LEU A 137 5.27 7.21 -46.37
N SER A 138 5.51 5.90 -46.50
CA SER A 138 6.41 5.36 -47.52
C SER A 138 5.67 5.30 -48.85
N SER A 139 5.86 6.33 -49.68
CA SER A 139 5.43 6.29 -51.08
C SER A 139 6.48 5.53 -51.88
N LYS A 140 6.07 4.39 -52.45
CA LYS A 140 6.86 3.61 -53.42
C LYS A 140 7.11 4.46 -54.67
N SER A 141 8.38 4.61 -55.02
CA SER A 141 8.86 5.10 -56.31
C SER A 141 8.45 4.15 -57.44
N ALA A 142 8.00 4.73 -58.55
CA ALA A 142 7.87 4.08 -59.86
C ALA A 142 9.15 4.26 -60.67
#